data_AF-A0A960T5Y9-F1
#
_entry.id   AF-A0A960T5Y9-F1
#
_cell.length_a   1.000
_cell.length_b   1.000
_cell.length_c   1.000
_cell.angle_alpha   90.00
_cell.angle_beta   90.00
_cell.angle_gamma   90.00
#
_symmetry.space_group_name_H-M   'P 1'
#
loop_
_entity.id
_entity.type
_entity.pdbx_description
1 polymer ?
#
loop_
_entity_poly.entity_id
_entity_poly.type
_entity_poly.pdbx_seq_one_letter_code
_entity_poly.pdbx_strand_id
1 'polypeptide(L)' 'MKSDRPRISAFVGTSLDGYIAKEDDDLLWLESIPAEGEDYGFATFFEGVDVLIMGRRTYEVVSGFDAWPYEGKWVIVL' A
#
# COMPACT_ATOMS: atom_id res chain seq x y z
N MET A 1 -20.44 -4.75 20.92
CA MET A 1 -21.25 -4.13 19.85
C MET A 1 -20.30 -3.77 18.73
N LYS A 2 -20.39 -4.40 17.54
CA LYS A 2 -19.58 -3.97 16.38
C LYS A 2 -20.11 -2.59 15.96
N SER A 3 -19.21 -1.65 15.68
CA SER A 3 -19.55 -0.35 15.13
C SER A 3 -20.13 -0.53 13.73
N ASP A 4 -21.25 0.13 13.41
CA ASP A 4 -21.81 0.17 12.05
C ASP A 4 -20.95 0.97 11.05
N ARG A 5 -19.88 1.62 11.55
CA ARG A 5 -18.92 2.32 10.70
C ARG A 5 -17.79 1.38 10.26
N PRO A 6 -17.39 1.43 8.97
CA PRO A 6 -16.22 0.69 8.52
C PRO A 6 -14.98 1.11 9.33
N ARG A 7 -14.13 0.13 9.66
CA ARG A 7 -12.82 0.40 10.24
C ARG A 7 -11.92 0.91 9.12
N ILE A 8 -11.35 2.10 9.31
CA ILE A 8 -10.38 2.68 8.38
C ILE A 8 -9.00 2.47 8.98
N SER A 9 -8.06 2.03 8.17
CA SER A 9 -6.67 1.79 8.58
C SER A 9 -5.74 2.17 7.44
N ALA A 10 -4.53 2.60 7.78
CA ALA A 10 -3.47 2.87 6.83
C ALA A 10 -2.28 1.97 7.14
N PHE A 11 -1.68 1.42 6.10
CA PHE A 11 -0.43 0.66 6.15
C PHE A 11 0.50 1.28 5.13
N VAL A 12 1.62 1.85 5.59
CA VAL A 12 2.48 2.70 4.75
C VAL A 12 3.94 2.56 5.18
N GLY A 13 4.83 2.40 4.19
CA GLY A 13 6.26 2.58 4.35
C GLY A 13 6.63 4.06 4.23
N THR A 14 7.48 4.55 5.11
CA THR A 14 7.91 5.96 5.12
C THR A 14 9.40 6.06 5.42
N SER A 15 10.04 7.07 4.86
CA SER A 15 11.34 7.52 5.32
C SER A 15 11.26 8.05 6.75
N LEU A 16 12.41 8.19 7.41
CA LEU A 16 12.51 8.70 8.78
C LEU A 16 11.93 10.13 8.93
N ASP A 17 12.04 10.94 7.88
CA ASP A 17 11.55 12.30 7.80
C ASP A 17 10.11 12.42 7.25
N GLY A 18 9.42 11.29 7.04
CA GLY A 18 7.98 11.26 6.79
C GLY A 18 7.55 11.27 5.32
N TYR A 19 8.47 11.09 4.38
CA TYR A 19 8.15 11.00 2.94
C TYR A 19 7.91 9.56 2.52
N ILE A 20 7.02 9.36 1.54
CA ILE A 20 6.64 8.03 1.04
C ILE A 20 7.21 7.72 -0.36
N ALA A 21 7.70 8.73 -1.06
CA ALA A 21 8.32 8.62 -2.37
C ALA A 21 9.33 9.77 -2.54
N LYS A 22 10.31 9.59 -3.41
CA LYS A 22 11.18 10.67 -3.89
C LYS A 22 10.51 11.43 -5.04
N GLU A 23 11.26 12.34 -5.64
CA GLU A 23 10.87 12.99 -6.90
C GLU A 23 10.57 11.94 -7.98
N ASP A 24 9.70 12.31 -8.92
CA ASP A 24 9.27 11.46 -10.04
C ASP A 24 8.74 10.07 -9.62
N ASP A 25 8.12 10.00 -8.43
CA ASP A 25 7.50 8.80 -7.87
C ASP A 25 8.49 7.64 -7.58
N ASP A 26 9.78 7.93 -7.41
CA ASP A 26 10.83 6.93 -7.15
C ASP A 26 10.68 6.24 -5.76
N LEU A 27 10.61 4.91 -5.80
CA LEU A 27 10.49 3.99 -4.66
C LEU A 27 11.72 3.09 -4.44
N LEU A 28 12.80 3.22 -5.23
CA LEU A 28 13.99 2.34 -5.14
C LEU A 28 14.62 2.34 -3.75
N TRP A 29 14.55 3.47 -3.06
CA TRP A 29 15.03 3.58 -1.68
C TRP A 29 14.30 2.60 -0.75
N LEU A 30 13.01 2.38 -0.97
CA LEU A 30 12.18 1.46 -0.19
C LEU A 30 12.44 0.01 -0.59
N GLU A 31 12.62 -0.28 -1.88
CA GLU A 31 12.88 -1.64 -2.40
C GLU A 31 14.22 -2.22 -1.96
N SER A 32 15.20 -1.38 -1.64
CA SER A 32 16.54 -1.80 -1.21
C SER A 32 16.66 -2.20 0.27
N ILE A 33 15.60 -2.00 1.06
CA ILE A 33 15.60 -2.16 2.53
C ILE A 33 15.14 -3.55 3.03
N PRO A 34 14.15 -4.22 2.42
CA PRO A 34 13.58 -5.44 2.96
C PRO A 34 14.62 -6.53 3.24
N ALA A 35 14.51 -7.16 4.41
CA ALA A 35 15.23 -8.40 4.68
C ALA A 35 14.62 -9.54 3.85
N GLU A 36 15.46 -10.43 3.33
CA GLU A 36 14.99 -11.58 2.56
C GLU A 36 14.01 -12.42 3.38
N GLY A 37 12.80 -12.62 2.83
CA GLY A 37 11.74 -13.39 3.47
C GLY A 37 10.82 -12.62 4.42
N GLU A 38 11.00 -11.30 4.60
CA GLU A 38 10.13 -10.49 5.46
C GLU A 38 9.09 -9.65 4.70
N ASP A 39 7.85 -9.65 5.20
CA ASP A 39 6.71 -8.90 4.64
C ASP A 39 6.22 -7.74 5.53
N TYR A 40 6.84 -7.59 6.70
CA TYR A 40 6.49 -6.59 7.72
C TYR A 40 5.01 -6.62 8.15
N GLY A 41 4.37 -7.78 8.06
CA GLY A 41 2.97 -8.00 8.40
C GLY A 41 1.97 -7.55 7.34
N PHE A 42 2.43 -7.16 6.13
CA PHE A 42 1.54 -6.69 5.07
C PHE A 42 0.53 -7.76 4.65
N ALA A 43 0.94 -9.02 4.48
CA ALA A 43 0.03 -10.07 4.04
C ALA A 43 -1.11 -10.30 5.05
N THR A 44 -0.76 -10.37 6.34
CA THR A 44 -1.74 -10.53 7.43
C THR A 44 -2.68 -9.34 7.54
N PHE A 45 -2.15 -8.11 7.39
CA PHE A 45 -2.97 -6.91 7.36
C PHE A 45 -3.95 -6.92 6.18
N PHE A 46 -3.46 -7.24 4.98
CA PHE A 46 -4.20 -7.16 3.74
C PHE A 46 -5.26 -8.26 3.59
N GLU A 47 -5.07 -9.42 4.22
CA GLU A 47 -6.10 -10.47 4.32
C GLU A 47 -7.41 -9.92 4.92
N GLY A 48 -7.29 -9.08 5.95
CA GLY A 48 -8.42 -8.46 6.64
C GLY A 48 -8.99 -7.19 6.00
N VAL A 49 -8.51 -6.79 4.81
CA VAL A 49 -9.01 -5.60 4.07
C VAL A 49 -10.09 -6.02 3.07
N ASP A 50 -11.27 -5.42 3.15
CA ASP A 50 -12.35 -5.67 2.19
C ASP A 50 -12.24 -4.79 0.93
N VAL A 51 -11.88 -3.50 1.13
CA VAL A 51 -11.84 -2.46 0.10
C VAL A 51 -10.58 -1.62 0.27
N LEU A 52 -9.88 -1.35 -0.82
CA LEU A 52 -8.73 -0.45 -0.88
C LEU A 52 -9.15 0.89 -1.50
N ILE A 53 -8.81 1.99 -0.84
CA ILE A 53 -8.99 3.34 -1.35
C ILE A 53 -7.60 3.94 -1.57
N MET A 54 -7.33 4.47 -2.75
CA MET A 54 -6.05 5.11 -3.08
C MET A 54 -6.28 6.37 -3.93
N GLY A 55 -5.32 7.30 -3.93
CA GLY A 55 -5.36 8.45 -4.83
C GLY A 55 -4.88 8.08 -6.24
N ARG A 56 -5.31 8.83 -7.25
CA ARG A 56 -4.90 8.63 -8.66
C ARG A 56 -3.39 8.48 -8.86
N ARG A 57 -2.57 9.32 -8.21
CA ARG A 57 -1.12 9.27 -8.41
C ARG A 57 -0.52 7.94 -7.92
N THR A 58 -0.97 7.43 -6.77
CA THR A 58 -0.58 6.09 -6.28
C THR A 58 -1.04 5.01 -7.24
N TYR A 59 -2.26 5.11 -7.77
CA TYR A 59 -2.78 4.16 -8.76
C TYR A 59 -1.94 4.11 -10.04
N GLU A 60 -1.55 5.26 -10.59
CA GLU A 60 -0.71 5.35 -11.78
C GLU A 60 0.64 4.65 -11.58
N VAL A 61 1.27 4.83 -10.42
CA VAL A 61 2.54 4.17 -10.06
C VAL A 61 2.36 2.65 -10.00
N VAL A 62 1.40 2.15 -9.21
CA VAL A 62 1.23 0.68 -9.04
C VAL A 62 0.72 -0.01 -10.30
N SER A 63 0.04 0.72 -11.19
CA SER A 63 -0.41 0.18 -12.49
C SER A 63 0.75 -0.03 -13.46
N GLY A 64 1.91 0.58 -13.20
CA GLY A 64 3.14 0.37 -13.97
C GLY A 64 3.99 -0.80 -13.51
N PHE A 65 3.63 -1.49 -12.42
CA PHE A 65 4.36 -2.66 -11.94
C PHE A 65 4.16 -3.88 -12.84
N ASP A 66 5.08 -4.84 -12.78
CA ASP A 66 5.03 -6.07 -13.58
C ASP A 66 3.75 -6.88 -13.38
N ALA A 67 3.17 -6.82 -12.17
CA ALA A 67 1.92 -7.45 -11.83
C ALA A 67 1.07 -6.54 -10.95
N TRP A 68 -0.25 -6.61 -11.15
CA TRP A 68 -1.20 -5.92 -10.29
C TRP A 68 -1.16 -6.52 -8.88
N PRO A 69 -0.78 -5.74 -7.83
CA PRO A 69 -0.53 -6.31 -6.51
C PRO A 69 -1.80 -6.52 -5.67
N TYR A 70 -2.94 -5.98 -6.10
CA TYR A 70 -4.18 -5.93 -5.31
C TYR A 70 -5.28 -6.83 -5.89
N GLU A 71 -4.90 -7.97 -6.47
CA GLU A 71 -5.84 -8.98 -6.97
C GLU A 71 -6.85 -9.40 -5.90
N GLY A 72 -8.10 -9.56 -6.31
CA GLY A 72 -9.19 -9.99 -5.42
C GLY A 72 -9.71 -8.94 -4.43
N LYS A 73 -9.19 -7.71 -4.44
CA LYS A 73 -9.75 -6.58 -3.66
C LYS A 73 -10.49 -5.59 -4.55
N TRP A 74 -11.52 -4.95 -3.99
CA TRP A 74 -12.17 -3.81 -4.64
C TRP A 74 -11.31 -2.58 -4.45
N VAL A 75 -10.88 -1.95 -5.55
CA VAL A 75 -10.04 -0.75 -5.52
C VAL A 75 -10.83 0.46 -5.98
N ILE A 76 -10.90 1.47 -5.13
CA ILE A 76 -11.52 2.77 -5.42
C ILE A 76 -10.40 3.81 -5.56
N VAL A 77 -10.36 4.46 -6.71
CA VAL A 77 -9.40 5.52 -7.01
C VAL A 77 -10.09 6.87 -6.86
N LEU A 78 -9.49 7.78 -6.08
CA LEU A 78 -9.93 9.17 -5.90
C LEU A 78 -9.19 10.13 -6.84
#